data_AF-A0A7W7EVD0-F1
#
_entry.id   AF-A0A7W7EVD0-F1
#
_cell.length_a   1.000
_cell.length_b   1.000
_cell.length_c   1.000
_cell.angle_alpha   90.00
_cell.angle_beta   90.00
_cell.angle_gamma   90.00
#
_symmetry.space_group_name_H-M   'P 1'
#
loop_
_entity.id
_entity.type
_entity.pdbx_description
1 polymer ?
#
loop_
_entity_poly.entity_id
_entity_poly.type
_entity_poly.pdbx_seq_one_letter_code
_entity_poly.pdbx_strand_id
1 'polypeptide(L)'
;MLEFHLRAAVARSLSVASDLEWIPAYRVIEMAQAKAASRPFDVLTANIEKARCGFVTAKAVLAQAKAFANSPWLWEEREWSVPGWFWIDFTISPSDISLTRTRLSAQGVGPNRERIISMQGLHFHRKALDAVPELALSRNSKDASARGRPPKYNWEAANSAVWGQIFRGDLKPKMLLQVEEALREYFAQANEEPSEAVIR
;
A
#
# COMPACT_ATOMS: atom_id res chain seq x y z
N MET A 1 -31.11 -28.40 13.92
CA MET A 1 -30.32 -28.19 12.68
C MET A 1 -31.08 -27.17 11.84
N LEU A 2 -30.51 -26.01 11.49
CA LEU A 2 -31.21 -24.96 10.71
C LEU A 2 -31.58 -25.46 9.31
N GLU A 3 -32.74 -25.09 8.79
CA GLU A 3 -33.16 -25.43 7.43
C GLU A 3 -32.28 -24.73 6.38
N PHE A 4 -32.02 -25.40 5.25
CA PHE A 4 -31.03 -24.97 4.25
C PHE A 4 -31.25 -23.53 3.75
N HIS A 5 -32.49 -23.13 3.48
CA HIS A 5 -32.80 -21.79 2.99
C HIS A 5 -32.63 -20.71 4.08
N LEU A 6 -32.84 -21.06 5.35
CA LEU A 6 -32.61 -20.16 6.48
C LEU A 6 -31.12 -19.97 6.78
N ARG A 7 -30.27 -20.97 6.48
CA ARG A 7 -28.81 -20.87 6.69
C ARG A 7 -28.21 -19.71 5.90
N ALA A 8 -28.64 -19.50 4.66
CA ALA A 8 -28.14 -18.40 3.84
C ALA A 8 -28.59 -17.03 4.38
N ALA A 9 -29.83 -16.92 4.84
CA ALA A 9 -30.35 -15.69 5.44
C ALA A 9 -29.64 -15.35 6.75
N VAL A 10 -29.49 -16.34 7.63
CA VAL A 10 -28.76 -16.19 8.90
C VAL A 10 -27.29 -15.84 8.66
N ALA A 11 -26.62 -16.53 7.73
CA ALA A 11 -25.23 -16.22 7.39
C ALA A 11 -25.06 -14.80 6.84
N ARG A 12 -26.03 -14.26 6.07
CA ARG A 12 -26.01 -12.86 5.66
C ARG A 12 -26.22 -11.92 6.84
N SER A 13 -27.17 -12.22 7.73
CA SER A 13 -27.44 -11.37 8.90
C SER A 13 -26.27 -11.26 9.88
N LEU A 14 -25.43 -12.30 9.94
CA LEU A 14 -24.22 -12.35 10.76
C LEU A 14 -22.96 -11.86 10.03
N SER A 15 -23.09 -11.52 8.74
CA SER A 15 -21.96 -11.06 7.94
C SER A 15 -21.65 -9.60 8.22
N VAL A 16 -20.37 -9.23 8.15
CA VAL A 16 -19.92 -7.83 8.20
C VAL A 16 -20.62 -6.95 7.16
N ALA A 17 -21.09 -7.52 6.05
CA ALA A 17 -21.84 -6.79 5.03
C ALA A 17 -23.21 -6.27 5.49
N SER A 18 -23.78 -6.85 6.56
CA SER A 18 -25.06 -6.41 7.15
C SER A 18 -24.87 -5.50 8.37
N ASP A 19 -23.62 -5.28 8.81
CA ASP A 19 -23.30 -4.47 9.98
C ASP A 19 -23.00 -3.02 9.58
N LEU A 20 -23.76 -2.09 10.14
CA LEU A 20 -23.64 -0.65 9.84
C LEU A 20 -22.36 -0.02 10.41
N GLU A 21 -21.73 -0.65 11.41
CA GLU A 21 -20.44 -0.22 11.94
C GLU A 21 -19.29 -0.44 10.94
N TRP A 22 -19.51 -1.26 9.92
CA TRP A 22 -18.53 -1.56 8.88
C TRP A 22 -18.91 -0.92 7.55
N ILE A 23 -17.99 -0.16 6.96
CA ILE A 23 -18.21 0.52 5.68
C ILE A 23 -17.48 -0.26 4.58
N PRO A 24 -18.17 -0.63 3.49
CA PRO A 24 -17.52 -1.25 2.35
C PRO A 24 -16.43 -0.34 1.75
N ALA A 25 -15.29 -0.91 1.36
CA ALA A 25 -14.17 -0.16 0.81
C ALA A 25 -14.56 0.74 -0.39
N TYR A 26 -15.44 0.26 -1.27
CA TYR A 26 -15.92 1.06 -2.40
C TYR A 26 -16.74 2.30 -1.96
N ARG A 27 -17.49 2.21 -0.85
CA ARG A 27 -18.23 3.36 -0.29
C ARG A 27 -17.27 4.37 0.32
N VAL A 28 -16.21 3.93 0.99
CA VAL A 28 -15.16 4.82 1.51
C VAL A 28 -14.55 5.64 0.36
N ILE A 29 -14.27 4.96 -0.76
CA ILE A 29 -13.76 5.61 -1.98
C ILE A 29 -14.77 6.63 -2.51
N GLU A 30 -16.04 6.25 -2.69
CA GLU A 30 -17.09 7.17 -3.17
C GLU A 30 -17.26 8.40 -2.27
N MET A 31 -17.24 8.21 -0.94
CA MET A 31 -17.37 9.28 0.05
C MET A 31 -16.20 10.26 -0.01
N ALA A 32 -14.98 9.78 -0.19
CA ALA A 32 -13.79 10.63 -0.29
C ALA A 32 -13.73 11.37 -1.64
N GLN A 33 -14.13 10.72 -2.74
CA GLN A 33 -14.22 11.36 -4.05
C GLN A 33 -15.21 12.53 -4.04
N ALA A 34 -16.35 12.38 -3.36
CA ALA A 34 -17.35 13.43 -3.21
C ALA A 34 -16.85 14.64 -2.41
N LYS A 35 -15.89 14.45 -1.48
CA LYS A 35 -15.38 15.52 -0.61
C LYS A 35 -14.18 16.28 -1.20
N ALA A 36 -13.27 15.60 -1.90
CA ALA A 36 -11.94 16.14 -2.16
C ALA A 36 -11.43 16.00 -3.60
N ALA A 37 -12.28 15.69 -4.59
CA ALA A 37 -11.89 15.46 -5.99
C ALA A 37 -10.67 14.53 -6.16
N SER A 38 -10.49 13.60 -5.22
CA SER A 38 -9.33 12.73 -5.16
C SER A 38 -9.51 11.52 -6.06
N ARG A 39 -8.41 10.97 -6.61
CA ARG A 39 -8.49 9.75 -7.42
C ARG A 39 -8.87 8.58 -6.52
N PRO A 40 -9.71 7.64 -7.00
CA PRO A 40 -10.19 6.53 -6.16
C PRO A 40 -9.05 5.65 -5.63
N PHE A 41 -7.98 5.52 -6.40
CA PHE A 41 -6.78 4.79 -6.00
C PHE A 41 -6.04 5.46 -4.84
N ASP A 42 -5.90 6.80 -4.86
CA ASP A 42 -5.22 7.55 -3.79
C ASP A 42 -5.93 7.38 -2.44
N VAL A 43 -7.27 7.36 -2.46
CA VAL A 43 -8.09 7.12 -1.26
C VAL A 43 -7.87 5.71 -0.71
N LEU A 44 -7.83 4.70 -1.58
CA LEU A 44 -7.56 3.33 -1.16
C LEU A 44 -6.17 3.23 -0.53
N THR A 45 -5.14 3.76 -1.21
CA THR A 45 -3.76 3.73 -0.72
C THR A 45 -3.64 4.41 0.63
N ALA A 46 -4.29 5.57 0.83
CA ALA A 46 -4.31 6.23 2.14
C ALA A 46 -4.91 5.34 3.25
N ASN A 47 -5.99 4.60 2.95
CA ASN A 47 -6.60 3.68 3.91
C ASN A 47 -5.76 2.42 4.14
N ILE A 48 -5.06 1.93 3.12
CA ILE A 48 -4.07 0.86 3.25
C ILE A 48 -2.94 1.28 4.18
N GLU A 49 -2.39 2.49 4.02
CA GLU A 49 -1.36 3.02 4.91
C GLU A 49 -1.85 3.15 6.35
N LYS A 50 -3.09 3.63 6.56
CA LYS A 50 -3.71 3.62 7.90
C LYS A 50 -3.81 2.21 8.48
N ALA A 51 -4.13 1.21 7.67
CA ALA A 51 -4.21 -0.19 8.10
C ALA A 51 -2.83 -0.79 8.40
N ARG A 52 -1.79 -0.43 7.62
CA ARG A 52 -0.38 -0.80 7.89
C ARG A 52 0.11 -0.30 9.24
N CYS A 53 -0.24 0.94 9.58
CA CYS A 53 0.08 1.52 10.88
C CYS A 53 -0.79 0.99 12.03
N GLY A 54 -1.75 0.09 11.76
CA GLY A 54 -2.65 -0.47 12.77
C GLY A 54 -3.75 0.47 13.24
N PHE A 55 -3.98 1.60 12.57
CA PHE A 55 -5.01 2.56 12.96
C PHE A 55 -6.40 2.21 12.43
N VAL A 56 -6.46 1.49 11.30
CA VAL A 56 -7.72 1.07 10.68
C VAL A 56 -7.82 -0.45 10.71
N THR A 57 -8.94 -0.94 11.24
CA THR A 57 -9.30 -2.35 11.20
C THR A 57 -10.14 -2.65 9.97
N ALA A 58 -9.91 -3.83 9.40
CA ALA A 58 -10.52 -4.26 8.16
C ALA A 58 -10.98 -5.70 8.25
N LYS A 59 -12.07 -6.02 7.54
CA LYS A 59 -12.66 -7.35 7.50
C LYS A 59 -13.16 -7.67 6.11
N ALA A 60 -12.92 -8.88 5.64
CA ALA A 60 -13.40 -9.37 4.36
C ALA A 60 -14.52 -10.38 4.58
N VAL A 61 -15.60 -10.29 3.80
CA VAL A 61 -16.68 -11.31 3.81
C VAL A 61 -16.14 -12.69 3.44
N LEU A 62 -15.23 -12.73 2.47
CA LEU A 62 -14.54 -13.93 2.01
C LEU A 62 -13.10 -13.60 1.66
N ALA A 63 -12.16 -14.37 2.18
CA ALA A 63 -10.76 -14.34 1.79
C ALA A 63 -10.37 -15.70 1.22
N GLN A 64 -9.63 -15.70 0.12
CA GLN A 64 -9.15 -16.91 -0.54
C GLN A 64 -7.68 -16.73 -0.92
N ALA A 65 -6.89 -17.79 -0.82
CA ALA A 65 -5.48 -17.75 -1.18
C ALA A 65 -5.10 -18.91 -2.11
N LYS A 66 -4.21 -18.61 -3.05
CA LYS A 66 -3.64 -19.57 -4.00
C LYS A 66 -2.16 -19.27 -4.20
N ALA A 67 -1.38 -20.27 -4.61
CA ALA A 67 0.06 -20.11 -4.80
C ALA A 67 0.37 -19.24 -6.03
N PHE A 68 -0.31 -19.48 -7.15
CA PHE A 68 -0.09 -18.80 -8.42
C PHE A 68 -1.42 -18.50 -9.13
N ALA A 69 -1.39 -17.72 -10.20
CA ALA A 69 -2.61 -17.32 -10.94
C ALA A 69 -3.49 -18.51 -11.37
N ASN A 70 -2.87 -19.63 -11.75
CA ASN A 70 -3.54 -20.81 -12.28
C ASN A 70 -3.63 -21.99 -11.28
N SER A 71 -3.23 -21.80 -10.03
CA SER A 71 -3.34 -22.86 -9.01
C SER A 71 -4.73 -22.88 -8.36
N PRO A 72 -5.20 -24.04 -7.86
CA PRO A 72 -6.45 -24.10 -7.09
C PRO A 72 -6.36 -23.24 -5.82
N TRP A 73 -7.52 -22.89 -5.27
CA TRP A 73 -7.61 -22.26 -3.97
C TRP A 73 -7.15 -23.24 -2.89
N LEU A 74 -6.16 -22.84 -2.10
CA LEU A 74 -5.55 -23.65 -1.04
C LEU A 74 -6.12 -23.32 0.34
N TRP A 75 -6.68 -22.12 0.48
CA TRP A 75 -7.25 -21.63 1.71
C TRP A 75 -8.43 -20.72 1.39
N GLU A 76 -9.46 -20.83 2.22
CA GLU A 76 -10.65 -20.02 2.18
C GLU A 76 -11.08 -19.74 3.62
N GLU A 77 -11.41 -18.49 3.91
CA GLU A 77 -11.93 -18.07 5.21
C GLU A 77 -13.04 -17.04 5.04
N ARG A 78 -14.13 -17.20 5.80
CA ARG A 78 -15.26 -16.27 5.81
C ARG A 78 -15.13 -15.32 6.98
N GLU A 79 -15.60 -14.08 6.79
CA GLU A 79 -15.52 -13.03 7.83
C GLU A 79 -14.09 -12.83 8.33
N TRP A 80 -13.12 -12.94 7.42
CA TRP A 80 -11.70 -12.89 7.74
C TRP A 80 -11.33 -11.49 8.23
N SER A 81 -10.83 -11.42 9.45
CA SER A 81 -10.27 -10.18 10.01
C SER A 81 -8.88 -9.98 9.42
N VAL A 82 -8.71 -8.91 8.64
CA VAL A 82 -7.50 -8.74 7.84
C VAL A 82 -6.34 -8.33 8.76
N PRO A 83 -5.32 -9.19 8.91
CA PRO A 83 -4.25 -8.97 9.88
C PRO A 83 -3.26 -7.91 9.39
N GLY A 84 -2.52 -7.29 10.32
CA GLY A 84 -1.51 -6.28 10.02
C GLY A 84 -0.46 -6.73 8.98
N TRP A 85 -0.01 -7.99 9.08
CA TRP A 85 0.98 -8.54 8.14
C TRP A 85 0.49 -8.54 6.69
N PHE A 86 -0.82 -8.70 6.44
CA PHE A 86 -1.35 -8.64 5.08
C PHE A 86 -1.07 -7.26 4.48
N TRP A 87 -1.37 -6.20 5.23
CA TRP A 87 -1.12 -4.84 4.77
C TRP A 87 0.37 -4.58 4.58
N ILE A 88 1.23 -5.09 5.44
CA ILE A 88 2.67 -4.89 5.30
C ILE A 88 3.20 -5.61 4.05
N ASP A 89 2.92 -6.91 3.92
CA ASP A 89 3.61 -7.79 2.99
C ASP A 89 2.96 -7.91 1.60
N PHE A 90 1.67 -7.60 1.48
CA PHE A 90 0.91 -7.77 0.22
C PHE A 90 0.52 -6.44 -0.45
N THR A 91 0.82 -5.30 0.19
CA THR A 91 0.49 -3.98 -0.38
C THR A 91 1.73 -3.11 -0.60
N ILE A 92 2.91 -3.75 -0.73
CA ILE A 92 4.22 -3.09 -0.88
C ILE A 92 4.21 -2.17 -2.11
N SER A 93 3.87 -2.72 -3.27
CA SER A 93 3.70 -1.93 -4.48
C SER A 93 2.22 -1.77 -4.85
N PRO A 94 1.80 -0.58 -5.29
CA PRO A 94 0.53 -0.38 -5.98
C PRO A 94 0.25 -1.37 -7.11
N SER A 95 1.31 -1.85 -7.80
CA SER A 95 1.19 -2.82 -8.89
C SER A 95 0.71 -4.20 -8.43
N ASP A 96 0.94 -4.52 -7.16
CA ASP A 96 0.65 -5.85 -6.61
C ASP A 96 -0.81 -5.96 -6.19
N ILE A 97 -1.54 -4.84 -6.23
CA ILE A 97 -2.92 -4.72 -5.77
C ILE A 97 -3.84 -4.50 -6.97
N SER A 98 -4.77 -5.41 -7.16
CA SER A 98 -5.90 -5.25 -8.07
C SER A 98 -7.16 -4.98 -7.25
N LEU A 99 -7.76 -3.80 -7.42
CA LEU A 99 -9.03 -3.45 -6.79
C LEU A 99 -10.15 -3.36 -7.84
N THR A 100 -11.25 -4.04 -7.56
CA THR A 100 -12.56 -3.84 -8.16
C THR A 100 -13.55 -3.43 -7.07
N ARG A 101 -14.79 -3.03 -7.43
CA ARG A 101 -15.83 -2.67 -6.45
C ARG A 101 -16.08 -3.72 -5.37
N THR A 102 -15.90 -5.00 -5.72
CA THR A 102 -16.27 -6.12 -4.84
C THR A 102 -15.08 -6.93 -4.38
N ARG A 103 -13.91 -6.79 -5.01
CA ARG A 103 -12.74 -7.64 -4.76
C ARG A 103 -11.45 -6.84 -4.74
N LEU A 104 -10.64 -7.09 -3.72
CA LEU A 104 -9.23 -6.73 -3.66
C LEU A 104 -8.40 -8.00 -3.80
N SER A 105 -7.49 -8.04 -4.76
CA SER A 105 -6.50 -9.11 -4.89
C SER A 105 -5.12 -8.52 -4.72
N ALA A 106 -4.27 -9.22 -3.97
CA ALA A 106 -2.92 -8.80 -3.69
C ALA A 106 -1.94 -9.96 -3.84
N GLN A 107 -0.75 -9.69 -4.38
CA GLN A 107 0.35 -10.64 -4.44
C GLN A 107 1.42 -10.24 -3.42
N GLY A 108 1.94 -11.21 -2.68
CA GLY A 108 2.94 -10.93 -1.66
C GLY A 108 3.48 -12.19 -1.00
N VAL A 109 4.35 -11.99 -0.01
CA VAL A 109 4.99 -13.07 0.75
C VAL A 109 4.20 -13.27 2.05
N GLY A 110 3.52 -14.41 2.17
CA GLY A 110 2.85 -14.78 3.41
C GLY A 110 3.69 -15.70 4.30
N PRO A 111 3.22 -16.00 5.53
CA PRO A 111 3.89 -16.92 6.46
C PRO A 111 4.19 -18.31 5.88
N ASN A 112 3.50 -18.68 4.80
CA ASN A 112 3.57 -19.98 4.17
C ASN A 112 4.00 -19.89 2.68
N ARG A 113 4.96 -19.00 2.37
CA ARG A 113 5.51 -18.66 1.02
C ARG A 113 4.60 -17.75 0.17
N GLU A 114 5.15 -17.23 -0.94
CA GLU A 114 4.47 -16.32 -1.88
C GLU A 114 3.08 -16.82 -2.26
N ARG A 115 2.09 -15.94 -2.10
CA ARG A 115 0.67 -16.24 -2.32
C ARG A 115 0.01 -15.07 -3.04
N ILE A 116 -1.05 -15.40 -3.78
CA ILE A 116 -2.06 -14.43 -4.19
C ILE A 116 -3.22 -14.56 -3.20
N ILE A 117 -3.54 -13.48 -2.50
CA ILE A 117 -4.70 -13.40 -1.60
C ILE A 117 -5.75 -12.53 -2.28
N SER A 118 -6.97 -13.07 -2.42
CA SER A 118 -8.13 -12.37 -2.95
C SER A 118 -9.19 -12.25 -1.86
N MET A 119 -9.54 -11.02 -1.52
CA MET A 119 -10.60 -10.67 -0.59
C MET A 119 -11.83 -10.17 -1.35
N GLN A 120 -13.00 -10.67 -0.99
CA GLN A 120 -14.28 -10.21 -1.49
C GLN A 120 -15.06 -9.52 -0.38
N GLY A 121 -15.68 -8.39 -0.70
CA GLY A 121 -16.41 -7.59 0.28
C GLY A 121 -15.49 -7.09 1.40
N LEU A 122 -14.45 -6.34 1.04
CA LEU A 122 -13.59 -5.67 2.02
C LEU A 122 -14.36 -4.52 2.68
N HIS A 123 -14.38 -4.51 4.01
CA HIS A 123 -14.98 -3.47 4.82
C HIS A 123 -13.97 -2.92 5.82
N PHE A 124 -14.11 -1.65 6.15
CA PHE A 124 -13.34 -0.96 7.17
C PHE A 124 -14.26 -0.53 8.31
N HIS A 125 -13.77 -0.57 9.53
CA HIS A 125 -14.56 -0.14 10.68
C HIS A 125 -14.77 1.39 10.66
N ARG A 126 -16.02 1.83 10.73
CA ARG A 126 -16.41 3.24 10.59
C ARG A 126 -15.68 4.16 11.56
N LYS A 127 -15.71 3.84 12.86
CA LYS A 127 -15.05 4.68 13.88
C LYS A 127 -13.55 4.80 13.65
N ALA A 128 -12.92 3.77 13.08
CA ALA A 128 -11.48 3.78 12.81
C ALA A 128 -11.14 4.68 11.61
N LEU A 129 -12.01 4.72 10.60
CA LEU A 129 -11.87 5.65 9.47
C LEU A 129 -12.01 7.12 9.91
N ASP A 130 -12.97 7.40 10.79
CA ASP A 130 -13.25 8.76 11.28
C ASP A 130 -12.20 9.26 12.29
N ALA A 131 -11.63 8.36 13.09
CA ALA A 131 -10.69 8.70 14.16
C ALA A 131 -9.30 9.11 13.64
N VAL A 132 -8.90 8.63 12.46
CA VAL A 132 -7.62 9.00 11.87
C VAL A 132 -7.88 10.17 10.94
N PRO A 133 -7.29 11.36 11.21
CA PRO A 133 -7.29 12.47 10.25
C PRO A 133 -6.90 11.95 8.86
N GLU A 134 -7.19 12.69 7.79
CA GLU A 134 -6.46 12.43 6.55
C GLU A 134 -4.98 12.51 6.93
N LEU A 135 -4.33 11.34 7.01
CA LEU A 135 -2.88 11.30 6.99
C LEU A 135 -2.62 12.05 5.71
N ALA A 136 -2.06 13.25 5.86
CA ALA A 136 -1.35 13.86 4.78
C ALA A 136 -0.29 12.82 4.46
N LEU A 137 -0.62 11.87 3.56
CA LEU A 137 0.34 11.31 2.66
C LEU A 137 1.07 12.55 2.22
N SER A 138 2.28 12.72 2.73
CA SER A 138 3.12 13.84 2.33
C SER A 138 3.35 13.63 0.86
N ARG A 139 2.40 14.14 0.07
CA ARG A 139 2.70 14.78 -1.18
C ARG A 139 3.73 15.82 -0.78
N ASN A 140 5.00 15.46 -0.90
CA ASN A 140 6.03 16.37 -1.38
C ASN A 140 5.63 16.83 -2.80
N SER A 141 4.44 17.42 -2.93
CA SER A 141 3.87 18.03 -4.11
C SER A 141 3.20 19.35 -3.70
N LYS A 142 3.84 20.07 -2.78
CA LYS A 142 4.05 21.51 -2.98
C LYS A 142 5.38 21.56 -3.74
N ASP A 143 5.40 21.38 -5.06
CA ASP A 143 5.12 22.45 -6.01
C ASP A 143 4.58 21.88 -7.33
N ALA A 144 3.25 21.74 -7.43
CA ALA A 144 2.59 21.57 -8.72
C ALA A 144 2.29 22.96 -9.33
N SER A 145 3.32 23.80 -9.50
CA SER A 145 3.21 25.02 -10.32
C SER A 145 4.54 25.42 -10.97
N ALA A 146 5.17 24.49 -11.67
CA ALA A 146 6.04 24.87 -12.79
C ALA A 146 5.98 23.76 -13.84
N ARG A 147 5.45 24.10 -15.03
CA ARG A 147 5.48 23.24 -16.21
C ARG A 147 6.94 23.00 -16.60
N GLY A 148 7.49 21.87 -16.18
CA GLY A 148 8.81 21.42 -16.56
C GLY A 148 8.91 19.91 -16.39
N ARG A 149 9.54 19.22 -17.34
CA ARG A 149 9.91 17.81 -17.20
C ARG A 149 10.78 17.69 -15.94
N PRO A 150 10.52 16.75 -15.01
CA PRO A 150 11.39 16.58 -13.85
C PRO A 150 12.83 16.34 -14.31
N PRO A 151 13.83 16.97 -13.68
CA PRO A 151 15.23 16.76 -14.02
C PRO A 151 15.56 15.27 -13.91
N LYS A 152 16.14 14.71 -14.98
CA LYS A 152 16.49 13.29 -15.06
C LYS A 152 17.94 13.14 -14.65
N TYR A 153 18.17 12.79 -13.38
CA TYR A 153 19.50 12.50 -12.85
C TYR A 153 19.96 11.10 -13.26
N ASN A 154 21.25 10.93 -13.57
CA ASN A 154 21.83 9.62 -13.86
C ASN A 154 22.26 8.88 -12.57
N TRP A 155 21.27 8.35 -11.87
CA TRP A 155 21.46 7.63 -10.60
C TRP A 155 22.35 6.39 -10.72
N GLU A 156 22.29 5.67 -11.84
CA GLU A 156 23.10 4.47 -12.06
C GLU A 156 24.60 4.83 -12.09
N ALA A 157 24.94 5.93 -12.75
CA ALA A 157 26.32 6.41 -12.81
C ALA A 157 26.80 6.96 -11.46
N ALA A 158 25.96 7.72 -10.75
CA ALA A 158 26.27 8.24 -9.41
C ALA A 158 26.51 7.12 -8.40
N ASN A 159 25.62 6.13 -8.36
CA ASN A 159 25.76 4.97 -7.49
C ASN A 159 27.04 4.19 -7.84
N SER A 160 27.29 3.93 -9.12
CA SER A 160 28.49 3.21 -9.55
C SER A 160 29.78 3.95 -9.18
N ALA A 161 29.79 5.28 -9.25
CA ALA A 161 30.93 6.11 -8.88
C ALA A 161 31.21 6.05 -7.37
N VAL A 162 30.18 6.26 -6.54
CA VAL A 162 30.30 6.23 -5.08
C VAL A 162 30.67 4.82 -4.58
N TRP A 163 30.02 3.77 -5.10
CA TRP A 163 30.40 2.39 -4.79
C TRP A 163 31.83 2.07 -5.24
N GLY A 164 32.27 2.61 -6.38
CA GLY A 164 33.65 2.50 -6.83
C GLY A 164 34.66 3.13 -5.87
N GLN A 165 34.35 4.31 -5.31
CA GLN A 165 35.18 4.96 -4.29
C GLN A 165 35.24 4.15 -2.99
N ILE A 166 34.09 3.58 -2.57
CA ILE A 166 34.03 2.70 -1.39
C ILE A 166 34.89 1.46 -1.60
N PHE A 167 34.75 0.82 -2.77
CA PHE A 167 35.46 -0.41 -3.09
C PHE A 167 36.97 -0.22 -3.22
N ARG A 168 37.41 0.90 -3.82
CA ARG A 168 38.83 1.28 -3.90
C ARG A 168 39.42 1.73 -2.56
N GLY A 169 38.57 2.02 -1.58
CA GLY A 169 38.98 2.49 -0.25
C GLY A 169 39.23 4.00 -0.17
N ASP A 170 38.90 4.74 -1.24
CA ASP A 170 38.97 6.21 -1.31
C ASP A 170 37.92 6.85 -0.39
N LEU A 171 36.75 6.22 -0.27
CA LEU A 171 35.67 6.61 0.65
C LEU A 171 35.43 5.48 1.66
N LYS A 172 35.49 5.77 2.96
CA LYS A 172 35.21 4.78 4.02
C LYS A 172 34.06 5.27 4.89
N PRO A 173 32.82 5.19 4.39
CA PRO A 173 31.68 5.76 5.07
C PRO A 173 31.39 4.97 6.34
N LYS A 174 31.29 5.67 7.46
CA LYS A 174 30.89 5.14 8.78
C LYS A 174 29.41 5.39 9.08
N MET A 175 28.76 6.25 8.30
CA MET A 175 27.36 6.62 8.42
C MET A 175 26.76 6.98 7.07
N LEU A 176 25.45 6.82 6.94
CA LEU A 176 24.70 7.07 5.71
C LEU A 176 24.91 8.50 5.17
N LEU A 177 25.03 9.48 6.07
CA LEU A 177 25.27 10.88 5.72
C LEU A 177 26.50 11.08 4.83
N GLN A 178 27.56 10.29 5.03
CA GLN A 178 28.80 10.38 4.24
C GLN A 178 28.62 9.82 2.83
N VAL A 179 27.66 8.91 2.64
CA VAL A 179 27.26 8.42 1.31
C VAL A 179 26.41 9.47 0.61
N GLU A 180 25.49 10.12 1.33
CA GLU A 180 24.69 11.24 0.81
C GLU A 180 25.57 12.43 0.39
N GLU A 181 26.60 12.76 1.16
CA GLU A 181 27.59 13.80 0.83
C GLU A 181 28.39 13.43 -0.43
N ALA A 182 28.84 12.19 -0.57
CA ALA A 182 29.53 11.74 -1.77
C ALA A 182 28.63 11.77 -3.02
N LEU A 183 27.35 11.45 -2.87
CA LEU A 183 26.36 11.60 -3.94
C LEU A 183 26.15 13.07 -4.31
N ARG A 184 26.06 13.99 -3.33
CA ARG A 184 25.99 15.44 -3.58
C ARG A 184 27.19 15.94 -4.36
N GLU A 185 28.40 15.55 -3.95
CA GLU A 185 29.63 15.95 -4.63
C GLU A 185 29.68 15.46 -6.07
N TYR A 186 29.28 14.22 -6.32
CA TYR A 186 29.18 13.67 -7.67
C TYR A 186 28.25 14.51 -8.56
N PHE A 187 27.08 14.85 -8.05
CA PHE A 187 26.06 15.61 -8.77
C PHE A 187 26.43 17.09 -8.95
N ALA A 188 27.10 17.70 -7.98
CA ALA A 188 27.68 19.04 -8.09
C ALA A 188 28.75 19.11 -9.19
N GLN A 189 29.61 18.08 -9.30
CA GLN A 189 30.60 17.98 -10.38
C GLN A 189 29.96 17.78 -11.76
N ALA A 190 28.81 17.09 -11.81
CA ALA A 190 28.04 16.90 -13.03
C ALA A 190 27.19 18.13 -13.43
N ASN A 191 27.22 19.21 -12.64
CA ASN A 191 26.36 20.40 -12.80
C ASN A 191 24.85 20.05 -12.78
N GLU A 192 24.51 18.95 -12.12
CA GLU A 192 23.17 18.42 -11.96
C GLU A 192 22.90 18.31 -10.46
N GLU A 193 22.64 19.40 -9.75
CA GLU A 193 22.45 19.35 -8.29
C GLU A 193 21.01 18.94 -7.91
N PRO A 194 20.74 17.71 -7.43
CA PRO A 194 19.46 17.36 -6.85
C PRO A 194 19.30 18.03 -5.48
N SER A 195 18.06 18.39 -5.15
CA SER A 195 17.72 18.86 -3.80
C SER A 195 18.05 17.80 -2.74
N GLU A 196 18.36 18.20 -1.51
CA GLU A 196 18.68 17.25 -0.42
C GLU A 196 17.60 16.17 -0.21
N ALA A 197 16.32 16.51 -0.43
CA ALA A 197 15.20 15.57 -0.32
C ALA A 197 15.18 14.48 -1.41
N VAL A 198 15.94 14.67 -2.50
CA VAL A 198 16.06 13.73 -3.61
C VAL A 198 17.26 12.79 -3.42
N ILE A 199 18.20 13.14 -2.53
CA ILE A 199 19.40 12.36 -2.20
C ILE A 199 19.17 11.44 -0.99
N ARG A 200 18.29 11.84 -0.06
CA ARG A 200 17.91 11.07 1.13
C ARG A 200 17.02 9.86 0.83
#